data_AF-A0AA37NKE8-F1
#
_entry.id   AF-A0AA37NKE8-F1
#
_cell.length_a   1.000
_cell.length_b   1.000
_cell.length_c   1.000
_cell.angle_alpha   90.00
_cell.angle_beta   90.00
_cell.angle_gamma   90.00
#
_symmetry.space_group_name_H-M   'P 1'
#
loop_
_entity.id
_entity.type
_entity.pdbx_description
1 polymer ?
#
loop_
_entity_poly.entity_id
_entity_poly.type
_entity_poly.pdbx_seq_one_letter_code
_entity_poly.pdbx_strand_id
1 'polypeptide(L)'
;MKQIEERGGDFAANYEILDDNGRRKNECEIARESYISGAKCEHELLTRWHDPKEPPEPGRVVLVKRNPSSIIPYDLGHIDNDGNWVDSWCGSPIDDKIIGWRKIHE
;
A
#
# COMPACT_ATOMS: atom_id res chain seq x y z
N MET A 1 -8.19 -0.27 8.13
CA MET A 1 -6.95 0.54 8.14
C MET A 1 -7.15 1.59 9.23
N LYS A 2 -6.16 1.88 10.08
CA LYS A 2 -6.30 2.99 11.05
C LYS A 2 -6.42 4.31 10.28
N GLN A 3 -7.24 5.24 10.78
CA GLN A 3 -7.37 6.57 10.16
C GLN A 3 -6.06 7.37 10.32
N ILE A 4 -5.82 8.34 9.43
CA ILE A 4 -4.61 9.19 9.46
C ILE A 4 -4.42 9.88 10.81
N GLU A 5 -5.51 10.24 11.48
CA GLU A 5 -5.52 10.87 12.80
C GLU A 5 -5.00 9.94 13.90
N GLU A 6 -5.44 8.67 13.91
CA GLU A 6 -4.95 7.67 14.88
C GLU A 6 -3.45 7.38 14.69
N ARG A 7 -2.98 7.39 13.44
CA ARG A 7 -1.56 7.16 13.12
C ARG A 7 -0.70 8.39 13.42
N GLY A 8 -1.24 9.60 13.24
CA GLY A 8 -0.63 10.84 13.70
C GLY A 8 -0.55 10.90 15.23
N GLY A 9 -1.55 10.36 15.94
CA GLY A 9 -1.55 10.21 17.39
C GLY A 9 -0.46 9.25 17.88
N ASP A 10 -0.30 8.09 17.22
CA ASP A 10 0.79 7.13 17.51
C ASP A 10 2.18 7.77 17.27
N PHE A 11 2.31 8.72 16.34
CA PHE A 11 3.54 9.47 16.12
C PHE A 11 3.81 10.50 17.24
N ALA A 12 2.81 11.30 17.63
CA ALA A 12 2.95 12.30 18.70
C ALA A 12 3.25 11.69 20.08
N ALA A 13 2.81 10.45 20.33
CA ALA A 13 3.07 9.74 21.57
C ALA A 13 4.50 9.15 21.67
N ASN A 14 5.20 8.97 20.54
CA ASN A 14 6.46 8.21 20.46
C ASN A 14 7.69 9.03 20.02
N TYR A 15 7.53 10.28 19.58
CA TYR A 15 8.66 11.07 19.08
C TYR A 15 9.27 12.01 20.13
N GLU A 16 10.58 12.22 20.02
CA GLU A 16 11.32 13.18 20.83
C GLU A 16 10.70 14.57 20.71
N ILE A 17 10.34 15.18 21.85
CA ILE A 17 9.84 16.56 21.93
C ILE A 17 10.97 17.55 21.56
N LEU A 18 12.14 17.08 21.16
CA LEU A 18 13.30 17.88 20.81
C LEU A 18 13.55 17.80 19.30
N ASP A 19 13.96 18.92 18.69
CA ASP A 19 14.48 18.93 17.32
C ASP A 19 15.94 18.45 17.26
N ASP A 20 16.50 18.38 16.06
CA ASP A 20 17.86 17.88 15.80
C ASP A 20 18.95 18.66 16.57
N ASN A 21 18.63 19.84 17.09
CA ASN A 21 19.51 20.69 17.90
C ASN A 21 19.22 20.60 19.41
N GLY A 22 18.33 19.69 19.84
CA GLY A 22 17.95 19.52 21.23
C GLY A 22 16.98 20.59 21.76
N ARG A 23 16.38 21.42 20.90
CA ARG A 23 15.38 22.42 21.31
C ARG A 23 14.00 21.78 21.37
N ARG A 24 13.23 22.12 22.41
CA ARG A 24 11.84 21.68 22.53
C ARG A 24 10.97 22.20 21.38
N LYS A 25 10.34 21.28 20.66
CA LYS A 25 9.33 21.53 19.63
C LYS A 25 8.05 22.07 20.26
N ASN A 26 7.42 23.03 19.60
CA ASN A 26 6.10 23.52 19.98
C ASN A 26 4.99 22.62 19.40
N GLU A 27 3.75 22.82 19.86
CA GLU A 27 2.60 21.99 19.46
C GLU A 27 2.33 22.04 17.95
N CYS A 28 2.54 23.18 17.30
CA CYS A 28 2.35 23.33 15.85
C CYS A 28 3.41 22.54 15.06
N GLU A 29 4.67 22.53 15.53
CA GLU A 29 5.75 21.74 14.94
C GLU A 29 5.45 20.24 15.05
N ILE A 30 5.03 19.78 16.23
CA ILE A 30 4.66 18.38 16.48
C ILE A 30 3.47 17.97 15.59
N ALA A 31 2.42 18.79 15.54
CA ALA A 31 1.24 18.50 14.73
C ALA A 31 1.58 18.41 13.23
N ARG A 32 2.41 19.33 12.73
CA ARG A 32 2.85 19.35 11.33
C ARG A 32 3.68 18.11 10.98
N GLU A 33 4.66 17.76 11.81
CA GLU A 33 5.49 16.58 11.58
C GLU A 33 4.68 15.29 11.66
N SER A 34 3.75 15.19 12.61
CA SER A 34 2.83 14.05 12.74
C SER A 34 1.99 13.87 11.48
N TYR A 35 1.44 14.96 10.95
CA TYR A 35 0.67 14.94 9.71
C TYR A 35 1.52 14.49 8.51
N ILE A 36 2.74 15.05 8.37
CA ILE A 36 3.66 14.68 7.29
C ILE A 36 4.05 13.19 7.39
N SER A 37 4.35 12.72 8.59
CA SER A 37 4.72 11.33 8.86
C SER A 37 3.57 10.37 8.54
N GLY A 38 2.35 10.70 9.00
CA GLY A 38 1.13 9.97 8.67
C GLY A 38 0.89 9.90 7.17
N ALA A 39 0.98 11.03 6.46
CA ALA A 39 0.80 11.10 5.02
C ALA A 39 1.86 10.28 4.25
N LYS A 40 3.13 10.29 4.68
CA LYS A 40 4.19 9.45 4.08
C LYS A 40 3.90 7.97 4.29
N CYS A 41 3.53 7.57 5.50
CA CYS A 41 3.26 6.19 5.83
C CYS A 41 2.00 5.65 5.12
N GLU A 42 1.00 6.50 4.90
CA GLU A 42 -0.16 6.18 4.06
C GLU A 42 0.23 6.06 2.58
N HIS A 43 1.00 7.01 2.05
CA HIS A 43 1.48 6.96 0.67
C HIS A 43 2.29 5.68 0.40
N GLU A 44 3.21 5.31 1.30
CA GLU A 44 3.98 4.07 1.19
C GLU A 44 3.08 2.84 1.16
N LEU A 45 2.05 2.77 2.02
CA LEU A 45 1.10 1.65 2.03
C LEU A 45 0.26 1.58 0.74
N LEU A 46 -0.28 2.70 0.27
CA LEU A 46 -1.14 2.76 -0.91
C LEU A 46 -0.37 2.47 -2.22
N THR A 47 0.93 2.72 -2.24
CA THR A 47 1.78 2.54 -3.42
C THR A 47 2.62 1.27 -3.40
N ARG A 48 2.63 0.53 -2.29
CA ARG A 48 3.40 -0.71 -2.14
C ARG A 48 2.91 -1.80 -3.09
N TRP A 49 3.84 -2.39 -3.82
CA TRP A 49 3.65 -3.63 -4.55
C TRP A 49 4.10 -4.82 -3.69
N HIS A 50 3.27 -5.85 -3.64
CA HIS A 50 3.52 -7.13 -2.98
C HIS A 50 4.06 -8.15 -3.97
N ASP A 51 4.86 -9.10 -3.47
CA ASP A 51 5.36 -10.23 -4.25
C ASP A 51 4.17 -11.15 -4.63
N PRO A 52 3.99 -11.54 -5.90
CA PRO A 52 2.95 -12.50 -6.31
C PRO A 52 3.03 -13.86 -5.64
N LYS A 53 4.19 -14.23 -5.06
CA LYS A 53 4.36 -15.44 -4.23
C LYS A 53 3.68 -15.34 -2.86
N GLU A 54 3.36 -14.13 -2.43
CA GLU A 54 2.53 -13.83 -1.27
C GLU A 54 1.17 -13.32 -1.80
N PRO A 55 0.30 -14.21 -2.30
CA PRO A 55 -0.93 -13.81 -2.97
C PRO A 55 -1.90 -13.08 -2.02
N PRO A 56 -2.81 -12.25 -2.57
CA PRO A 56 -3.94 -11.74 -1.81
C PRO A 56 -4.88 -12.88 -1.41
N GLU A 57 -5.83 -12.57 -0.52
CA GLU A 57 -6.95 -13.47 -0.21
C GLU A 57 -7.67 -13.90 -1.50
N PRO A 58 -8.02 -15.19 -1.66
CA PRO A 58 -8.78 -15.67 -2.82
C PRO A 58 -10.04 -14.85 -3.07
N GLY A 59 -10.34 -14.58 -4.34
CA GLY A 59 -11.47 -13.75 -4.76
C GLY A 59 -11.31 -12.24 -4.52
N ARG A 60 -10.27 -11.78 -3.80
CA ARG A 60 -10.02 -10.34 -3.66
C ARG A 60 -9.48 -9.76 -4.96
N VAL A 61 -10.24 -8.83 -5.54
CA VAL A 61 -9.80 -8.03 -6.68
C VAL A 61 -8.69 -7.08 -6.25
N VAL A 62 -7.58 -7.11 -6.98
CA VAL A 62 -6.38 -6.29 -6.76
C VAL A 62 -5.89 -5.70 -8.08
N LEU A 63 -5.08 -4.65 -8.00
CA LEU A 63 -4.33 -4.19 -9.16
C LEU A 63 -3.11 -5.09 -9.32
N VAL A 64 -2.93 -5.68 -10.50
CA VAL A 64 -1.76 -6.48 -10.84
C VAL A 64 -0.84 -5.71 -11.77
N LYS A 65 0.47 -5.91 -11.60
CA LYS A 65 1.52 -5.43 -12.50
C LYS A 65 2.04 -6.62 -13.30
N ARG A 66 1.91 -6.53 -14.61
CA ARG A 66 2.40 -7.55 -15.54
C ARG A 66 3.84 -7.28 -15.94
N ASN A 67 4.44 -8.24 -16.64
CA ASN A 67 5.77 -8.10 -17.21
C ASN A 67 5.83 -6.84 -18.10
N PRO A 68 6.93 -6.06 -18.09
CA PRO A 68 7.07 -4.88 -18.94
C PRO A 68 6.86 -5.12 -20.44
N SER A 69 7.03 -6.36 -20.91
CA SER A 69 6.77 -6.74 -22.30
C SER A 69 5.30 -7.04 -22.62
N SER A 70 4.42 -7.08 -21.61
CA SER A 70 2.99 -7.28 -21.81
C SER A 70 2.34 -6.05 -22.46
N ILE A 71 1.41 -6.28 -23.39
CA ILE A 71 0.63 -5.20 -24.04
C ILE A 71 -0.14 -4.37 -23.00
N ILE A 72 -0.63 -5.05 -21.95
CA ILE A 72 -1.31 -4.44 -20.82
C ILE A 72 -0.38 -4.52 -19.60
N PRO A 73 0.24 -3.41 -19.18
CA PRO A 73 1.21 -3.42 -18.08
C PRO A 73 0.56 -3.49 -16.69
N TYR A 74 -0.70 -3.07 -16.56
CA TYR A 74 -1.47 -3.10 -15.32
C TYR A 74 -2.89 -3.58 -15.61
N ASP A 75 -3.41 -4.44 -14.72
CA ASP A 75 -4.73 -5.04 -14.90
C ASP A 75 -5.44 -5.26 -13.56
N LEU A 76 -6.71 -5.67 -13.60
CA LEU A 76 -7.46 -6.12 -12.42
C LEU A 76 -7.44 -7.64 -12.34
N GLY A 77 -6.85 -8.18 -11.27
CA GLY A 77 -6.71 -9.62 -11.09
C GLY A 77 -7.16 -10.08 -9.71
N HIS A 78 -7.42 -11.38 -9.58
CA HIS A 78 -7.60 -12.06 -8.30
C HIS A 78 -7.04 -13.48 -8.37
N ILE A 79 -6.99 -14.13 -7.21
CA ILE A 79 -6.66 -15.55 -7.09
C ILE A 79 -7.95 -16.36 -7.08
N ASP A 80 -8.08 -17.32 -8.00
CA ASP A 80 -9.21 -18.25 -8.02
C ASP A 80 -9.08 -19.33 -6.93
N ASN A 81 -10.06 -20.26 -6.87
CA ASN A 81 -10.07 -21.33 -5.88
C ASN A 81 -8.95 -22.36 -6.06
N ASP A 82 -8.36 -22.43 -7.26
CA ASP A 82 -7.28 -23.35 -7.60
C ASP A 82 -5.89 -22.71 -7.39
N GLY A 83 -5.85 -21.45 -6.93
CA GLY A 83 -4.62 -20.71 -6.66
C GLY A 83 -4.03 -20.02 -7.88
N ASN A 84 -4.76 -19.93 -9.00
CA ASN A 84 -4.30 -19.29 -10.21
C ASN A 84 -4.67 -17.81 -10.22
N TRP A 85 -3.80 -17.02 -10.85
CA TRP A 85 -4.12 -15.63 -11.18
C TRP A 85 -5.07 -15.58 -12.37
N VAL A 86 -6.18 -14.88 -12.18
CA VAL A 86 -7.23 -14.72 -13.19
C VAL A 86 -7.59 -13.25 -13.35
N ASP A 87 -7.91 -12.89 -14.58
CA ASP A 87 -8.43 -11.59 -14.95
C ASP A 87 -9.81 -11.38 -14.32
N SER A 88 -10.02 -10.23 -13.67
CA SER A 88 -11.26 -9.99 -12.92
C SER A 88 -12.46 -9.63 -13.80
N TRP A 89 -12.23 -9.30 -15.09
CA TRP A 89 -13.30 -8.94 -16.01
C TRP A 89 -13.85 -10.14 -16.78
N CYS A 90 -12.97 -11.01 -17.28
CA CYS A 90 -13.35 -12.14 -18.11
C CYS A 90 -13.12 -13.52 -17.46
N GLY A 91 -12.46 -13.58 -16.30
CA GLY A 91 -12.11 -14.82 -15.62
C GLY A 91 -11.04 -15.65 -16.33
N SER A 92 -10.40 -15.09 -17.37
CA SER A 92 -9.34 -15.79 -18.09
C SER A 92 -8.08 -15.88 -17.24
N PRO A 93 -7.32 -16.98 -17.29
CA PRO A 93 -6.01 -17.06 -16.68
C PRO A 93 -5.11 -15.91 -17.13
N ILE A 94 -4.35 -15.35 -16.19
CA ILE A 94 -3.30 -14.40 -16.50
C ILE A 94 -2.03 -15.20 -16.74
N ASP A 95 -1.84 -15.61 -18.00
CA ASP A 95 -0.70 -16.43 -18.43
C ASP A 95 0.63 -15.65 -18.39
N ASP A 96 0.56 -14.32 -18.43
CA ASP A 96 1.71 -13.44 -18.30
C ASP A 96 2.23 -13.46 -16.87
N LYS A 97 3.57 -13.50 -16.72
CA LYS A 97 4.21 -13.42 -15.40
C LYS A 97 3.82 -12.10 -14.71
N ILE A 98 2.90 -12.18 -13.77
CA ILE A 98 2.63 -11.10 -12.82
C ILE A 98 3.92 -10.90 -12.01
N ILE A 99 4.34 -9.65 -11.89
CA ILE A 99 5.57 -9.26 -11.18
C ILE A 99 5.27 -8.47 -9.91
N GLY A 100 4.01 -8.15 -9.66
CA GLY A 100 3.56 -7.54 -8.42
C GLY A 100 2.05 -7.41 -8.37
N TRP A 101 1.50 -7.33 -7.17
CA TRP A 101 0.11 -6.93 -6.96
C TRP A 101 0.01 -5.87 -5.86
N ARG A 102 -1.05 -5.07 -5.87
CA ARG A 102 -1.33 -4.15 -4.76
C ARG A 102 -2.81 -4.06 -4.49
N LYS A 103 -3.15 -3.85 -3.22
CA LYS A 103 -4.54 -3.71 -2.80
C LYS A 103 -5.16 -2.45 -3.41
N ILE A 104 -6.41 -2.56 -3.84
CA ILE A 104 -7.24 -1.41 -4.19
C ILE A 104 -7.88 -0.92 -2.90
N HIS A 105 -7.71 0.36 -2.63
CA HIS A 105 -8.28 1.04 -1.47
C HIS A 105 -9.46 1.89 -1.96
N GLU A 106 -10.59 1.79 -1.26
CA GLU A 106 -11.80 2.63 -1.46
C GLU A 106 -11.72 3.90 -0.62
#